data_AF-A0A090SV47-F1
#
_entry.id   AF-A0A090SV47-F1
#
_cell.length_a   1.000
_cell.length_b   1.000
_cell.length_c   1.000
_cell.angle_alpha   90.00
_cell.angle_beta   90.00
_cell.angle_gamma   90.00
#
_symmetry.space_group_name_H-M   'P 1'
#
loop_
_entity.id
_entity.type
_entity.pdbx_description
1 polymer ?
#
loop_
_entity_poly.entity_id
_entity_poly.type
_entity_poly.pdbx_seq_one_letter_code
_entity_poly.pdbx_strand_id
1 'polypeptide(L)'
;MKKTLLVSLLAATLIGCSSTPSPSLNQFSNYTGGQTLGDATSFYWYTEKLTRPYSAADYVNMNDYGWYQSNYRWEGDTLREFVREGVQNEIETGEVTYRIHVRFNKDGEAIYQQYRRNGKVLPVKKAQLENYQREASLLVERVKEQDSDGLELVQGHWDGETLETCNGIEFSDIKFEESLPNFVVKRLAEVESYVAFLGSTRLTGARVEQLLMLAEGSKDCIPKPELI
;
A
#
# COMPACT_ATOMS: atom_id res chain seq x y z
N MET A 1 33.41 69.07 -33.97
CA MET A 1 32.19 68.39 -34.50
C MET A 1 32.44 66.88 -34.53
N LYS A 2 31.41 66.09 -34.20
CA LYS A 2 31.31 64.61 -34.19
C LYS A 2 32.06 63.85 -33.08
N LYS A 3 31.38 63.71 -31.94
CA LYS A 3 31.53 62.60 -30.98
C LYS A 3 30.45 61.57 -31.30
N THR A 4 30.83 60.34 -31.58
CA THR A 4 29.88 59.21 -31.68
C THR A 4 30.50 57.95 -31.13
N LEU A 5 29.77 57.37 -30.18
CA LEU A 5 29.54 55.93 -29.97
C LEU A 5 30.75 55.07 -29.58
N LEU A 6 30.89 54.86 -28.26
CA LEU A 6 31.28 53.55 -27.73
C LEU A 6 30.58 53.36 -26.37
N VAL A 7 29.30 53.00 -26.43
CA VAL A 7 28.54 52.43 -25.32
C VAL A 7 28.35 50.97 -25.66
N SER A 8 28.51 50.10 -24.66
CA SER A 8 28.20 48.65 -24.64
C SER A 8 29.43 47.76 -24.66
N LEU A 9 29.96 47.43 -23.48
CA LEU A 9 30.44 46.07 -23.23
C LEU A 9 30.53 45.77 -21.72
N LEU A 10 29.97 44.63 -21.34
CA LEU A 10 30.12 43.90 -20.08
C LEU A 10 29.37 44.39 -18.83
N ALA A 11 28.05 44.23 -18.86
CA ALA A 11 27.27 43.90 -17.67
C ALA A 11 26.69 42.49 -17.85
N ALA A 12 27.47 41.46 -17.55
CA ALA A 12 27.01 40.07 -17.62
C ALA A 12 27.73 39.19 -16.57
N THR A 13 27.45 39.44 -15.30
CA THR A 13 27.67 38.46 -14.22
C THR A 13 26.48 38.51 -13.26
N LEU A 14 25.31 38.10 -13.75
CA LEU A 14 24.24 37.65 -12.88
C LEU A 14 24.42 36.15 -12.68
N ILE A 15 25.03 35.80 -11.56
CA ILE A 15 25.08 34.44 -11.04
C ILE A 15 23.62 34.07 -10.75
N GLY A 16 23.06 33.19 -11.56
CA GLY A 16 21.72 32.66 -11.37
C GLY A 16 21.69 31.85 -10.09
N CYS A 17 20.97 32.34 -9.08
CA CYS A 17 20.56 31.54 -7.93
C CYS A 17 19.78 30.33 -8.45
N SER A 18 20.29 29.12 -8.22
CA SER A 18 19.50 27.90 -8.39
C SER A 18 18.34 27.99 -7.40
N SER A 19 17.15 28.30 -7.88
CA SER A 19 15.94 28.12 -7.10
C SER A 19 15.75 26.61 -6.95
N THR A 20 16.03 26.10 -5.75
CA THR A 20 15.51 24.81 -5.35
C THR A 20 13.98 24.91 -5.44
N PRO A 21 13.31 24.08 -6.24
CA PRO A 21 11.86 24.14 -6.34
C PRO A 21 11.28 23.90 -4.95
N SER A 22 10.51 24.87 -4.44
CA SER A 22 9.76 24.66 -3.22
C SER A 22 8.76 23.53 -3.47
N PRO A 23 8.67 22.53 -2.57
CA PRO A 23 7.70 21.46 -2.72
C PRO A 23 6.31 22.08 -2.81
N SER A 24 5.58 21.76 -3.88
CA SER A 24 4.22 22.27 -4.08
C SER A 24 3.34 21.87 -2.88
N LEU A 25 2.46 22.76 -2.42
CA LEU A 25 1.58 22.53 -1.25
C LEU A 25 0.68 21.28 -1.35
N ASN A 26 0.59 20.66 -2.54
CA ASN A 26 -0.17 19.45 -2.83
C ASN A 26 0.71 18.31 -3.35
N GLN A 27 1.98 18.22 -2.91
CA GLN A 27 2.81 17.07 -3.24
C GLN A 27 2.35 15.84 -2.45
N PHE A 28 1.85 14.85 -3.19
CA PHE A 28 1.53 13.53 -2.68
C PHE A 28 2.56 12.51 -3.16
N SER A 29 2.91 11.58 -2.28
CA SER A 29 3.72 10.41 -2.62
C SER A 29 2.90 9.16 -2.30
N ASN A 30 2.87 8.21 -3.22
CA ASN A 30 2.15 6.95 -3.04
C ASN A 30 3.14 5.80 -2.95
N TYR A 31 2.85 4.89 -2.05
CA TYR A 31 3.67 3.74 -1.73
C TYR A 31 2.77 2.52 -1.64
N THR A 32 3.31 1.36 -1.99
CA THR A 32 2.64 0.08 -1.82
C THR A 32 3.59 -0.91 -1.19
N GLY A 33 3.03 -1.93 -0.55
CA GLY A 33 3.82 -2.93 0.14
C GLY A 33 2.97 -4.11 0.56
N GLY A 34 3.57 -5.01 1.31
CA GLY A 34 2.87 -6.19 1.80
C GLY A 34 3.75 -7.10 2.63
N GLN A 35 3.14 -8.09 3.25
CA GLN A 35 3.87 -9.09 4.03
C GLN A 35 3.04 -10.36 4.21
N THR A 36 3.72 -11.44 4.54
CA THR A 36 3.11 -12.65 5.09
C THR A 36 3.60 -12.84 6.52
N LEU A 37 2.69 -12.97 7.48
CA LEU A 37 2.99 -13.24 8.89
C LEU A 37 2.13 -14.40 9.38
N GLY A 38 2.76 -15.56 9.60
CA GLY A 38 2.03 -16.80 9.85
C GLY A 38 1.14 -17.15 8.66
N ASP A 39 -0.16 -17.33 8.92
CA ASP A 39 -1.16 -17.64 7.89
C ASP A 39 -1.79 -16.39 7.27
N ALA A 40 -1.35 -15.19 7.65
CA ALA A 40 -1.93 -13.92 7.20
C ALA A 40 -1.08 -13.26 6.11
N THR A 41 -1.66 -13.02 4.93
CA THR A 41 -1.08 -12.18 3.88
C THR A 41 -1.75 -10.81 3.91
N SER A 42 -0.93 -9.76 3.92
CA SER A 42 -1.38 -8.36 3.93
C SER A 42 -0.86 -7.58 2.74
N PHE A 43 -1.73 -6.79 2.11
CA PHE A 43 -1.39 -5.80 1.07
C PHE A 43 -1.63 -4.40 1.61
N TYR A 44 -0.72 -3.48 1.29
CA TYR A 44 -0.72 -2.12 1.82
C TYR A 44 -0.67 -1.09 0.71
N TRP A 45 -1.43 -0.02 0.90
CA TRP A 45 -1.36 1.20 0.12
C TRP A 45 -1.21 2.37 1.09
N TYR A 46 -0.22 3.22 0.86
CA TYR A 46 0.06 4.35 1.73
C TYR A 46 0.30 5.61 0.91
N THR A 47 -0.23 6.73 1.38
CA THR A 47 -0.08 8.04 0.76
C THR A 47 0.43 9.03 1.80
N GLU A 48 1.49 9.74 1.44
CA GLU A 48 2.01 10.88 2.18
C GLU A 48 1.58 12.20 1.53
N LYS A 49 1.39 13.24 2.35
CA LYS A 49 1.28 14.62 1.92
C LYS A 49 2.38 15.43 2.60
N LEU A 50 3.27 16.05 1.83
CA LEU A 50 4.41 16.82 2.37
C LEU A 50 5.19 16.03 3.45
N THR A 51 5.55 14.78 3.14
CA THR A 51 6.28 13.83 4.02
C THR A 51 5.59 13.47 5.34
N ARG A 52 4.27 13.70 5.44
CA ARG A 52 3.47 13.28 6.59
C ARG A 52 2.43 12.25 6.17
N PRO A 53 2.03 11.34 7.06
CA PRO A 53 0.93 10.43 6.80
C PRO A 53 -0.33 11.19 6.38
N TYR A 54 -0.96 10.75 5.29
CA TYR A 54 -2.21 11.33 4.81
C TYR A 54 -3.32 10.28 4.82
N SER A 55 -3.12 9.16 4.13
CA SER A 55 -4.06 8.07 4.09
C SER A 55 -3.36 6.74 3.89
N ALA A 56 -3.98 5.66 4.35
CA ALA A 56 -3.54 4.31 4.08
C ALA A 56 -4.74 3.39 3.90
N ALA A 57 -4.48 2.24 3.30
CA ALA A 57 -5.43 1.15 3.21
C ALA A 57 -4.69 -0.18 3.35
N ASP A 58 -5.38 -1.19 3.88
CA ASP A 58 -4.89 -2.56 3.89
C ASP A 58 -5.96 -3.55 3.46
N TYR A 59 -5.51 -4.64 2.84
CA TYR A 59 -6.29 -5.86 2.67
C TYR A 59 -5.53 -6.99 3.34
N VAL A 60 -6.20 -7.76 4.19
CA VAL A 60 -5.59 -8.86 4.93
C VAL A 60 -6.42 -10.12 4.73
N ASN A 61 -5.78 -11.16 4.24
CA ASN A 61 -6.35 -12.50 4.10
C ASN A 61 -5.68 -13.42 5.13
N MET A 62 -6.48 -14.10 5.95
CA MET A 62 -6.02 -15.00 7.01
C MET A 62 -6.47 -16.44 6.73
N ASN A 63 -6.58 -16.81 5.44
CA ASN A 63 -7.05 -18.10 4.97
C ASN A 63 -8.35 -18.53 5.68
N ASP A 64 -8.29 -19.61 6.46
CA ASP A 64 -9.44 -20.21 7.12
C ASP A 64 -10.08 -19.29 8.17
N TYR A 65 -9.38 -18.27 8.67
CA TYR A 65 -9.91 -17.33 9.68
C TYR A 65 -10.69 -16.15 9.08
N GLY A 66 -10.67 -15.99 7.75
CA GLY A 66 -11.40 -14.96 7.02
C GLY A 66 -10.50 -13.86 6.47
N TRP A 67 -11.07 -12.68 6.26
CA TRP A 67 -10.37 -11.55 5.63
C TRP A 67 -10.93 -10.21 6.12
N TYR A 68 -10.16 -9.15 5.97
CA TYR A 68 -10.66 -7.79 6.16
C TYR A 68 -9.96 -6.79 5.25
N GLN A 69 -10.59 -5.64 5.12
CA GLN A 69 -10.00 -4.46 4.50
C GLN A 69 -10.18 -3.25 5.39
N SER A 70 -9.21 -2.34 5.38
CA SER A 70 -9.23 -1.14 6.22
C SER A 70 -8.84 0.10 5.44
N ASN A 71 -9.35 1.26 5.88
CA ASN A 71 -8.85 2.58 5.52
C ASN A 71 -8.52 3.38 6.78
N TYR A 72 -7.45 4.17 6.64
CA TYR A 72 -6.91 5.03 7.67
C TYR A 72 -6.74 6.43 7.10
N ARG A 73 -7.04 7.45 7.91
CA ARG A 73 -6.84 8.85 7.54
C ARG A 73 -6.17 9.60 8.69
N TRP A 74 -5.12 10.35 8.36
CA TRP A 74 -4.39 11.17 9.31
C TRP A 74 -4.65 12.66 9.08
N GLU A 75 -4.40 13.43 10.13
CA GLU A 75 -4.19 14.87 10.04
C GLU A 75 -2.95 15.19 10.87
N GLY A 76 -1.87 15.61 10.20
CA GLY A 76 -0.55 15.60 10.80
C GLY A 76 -0.12 14.18 11.10
N ASP A 77 0.33 13.93 12.33
CA ASP A 77 0.85 12.62 12.76
C ASP A 77 -0.19 11.83 13.59
N THR A 78 -1.42 12.35 13.70
CA THR A 78 -2.51 11.74 14.47
C THR A 78 -3.50 11.04 13.55
N LEU A 79 -3.76 9.76 13.81
CA LEU A 79 -4.84 9.02 13.14
C LEU A 79 -6.18 9.66 13.51
N ARG A 80 -6.98 10.05 12.52
CA ARG A 80 -8.27 10.72 12.70
C ARG A 80 -9.46 9.85 12.43
N GLU A 81 -9.33 8.93 11.49
CA GLU A 81 -10.42 8.05 11.09
C GLU A 81 -9.88 6.68 10.69
N PHE A 82 -10.58 5.66 11.14
CA PHE A 82 -10.34 4.27 10.84
C PHE A 82 -11.66 3.61 10.49
N VAL A 83 -11.69 2.93 9.35
CA VAL A 83 -12.81 2.06 8.97
C VAL A 83 -12.23 0.71 8.61
N ARG A 84 -12.81 -0.37 9.14
CA ARG A 84 -12.49 -1.74 8.76
C ARG A 84 -13.77 -2.52 8.56
N GLU A 85 -13.81 -3.34 7.53
CA GLU A 85 -14.87 -4.32 7.34
C GLU A 85 -14.28 -5.63 6.86
N GLY A 86 -15.03 -6.71 7.08
CA GLY A 86 -14.58 -8.03 6.66
C GLY A 86 -15.45 -9.14 7.18
N VAL A 87 -14.87 -10.32 7.06
CA VAL A 87 -15.46 -11.60 7.40
C VAL A 87 -14.50 -12.30 8.37
N GLN A 88 -15.06 -12.80 9.46
CA GLN A 88 -14.37 -13.70 10.38
C GLN A 88 -15.05 -15.07 10.34
N ASN A 89 -14.28 -16.12 10.16
CA ASN A 89 -14.79 -17.48 10.22
C ASN A 89 -14.67 -18.03 11.64
N GLU A 90 -15.80 -18.41 12.22
CA GLU A 90 -15.86 -18.97 13.57
C GLU A 90 -16.35 -20.41 13.55
N ILE A 91 -15.72 -21.25 14.36
CA ILE A 91 -16.02 -22.70 14.42
C ILE A 91 -17.51 -22.96 14.70
N GLU A 92 -18.12 -22.17 15.58
CA GLU A 92 -19.50 -22.41 16.04
C GLU A 92 -20.57 -21.74 15.17
N THR A 93 -20.28 -20.54 14.66
CA THR A 93 -21.29 -19.70 14.00
C THR A 93 -21.07 -19.55 12.50
N GLY A 94 -19.97 -20.08 11.96
CA GLY A 94 -19.59 -19.96 10.57
C GLY A 94 -19.10 -18.55 10.24
N GLU A 95 -19.49 -18.06 9.08
CA GLU A 95 -19.07 -16.77 8.57
C GLU A 95 -19.74 -15.60 9.32
N VAL A 96 -18.94 -14.71 9.89
CA VAL A 96 -19.38 -13.53 10.64
C VAL A 96 -18.90 -12.26 9.97
N THR A 97 -19.83 -11.50 9.41
CA THR A 97 -19.53 -10.19 8.83
C THR A 97 -19.43 -9.13 9.92
N TYR A 98 -18.51 -8.20 9.76
CA TYR A 98 -18.37 -7.08 10.68
C TYR A 98 -17.90 -5.80 10.01
N ARG A 99 -18.20 -4.67 10.65
CA ARG A 99 -17.70 -3.35 10.28
C ARG A 99 -17.44 -2.51 11.51
N ILE A 100 -16.28 -1.88 11.56
CA ILE A 100 -15.82 -0.97 12.59
C ILE A 100 -15.57 0.39 11.95
N HIS A 101 -16.04 1.45 12.59
CA HIS A 101 -15.75 2.83 12.22
C HIS A 101 -15.45 3.63 13.47
N VAL A 102 -14.26 4.21 13.53
CA VAL A 102 -13.78 5.00 14.65
C VAL A 102 -13.28 6.35 14.13
N ARG A 103 -13.62 7.43 14.86
CA ARG A 103 -12.96 8.74 14.69
C ARG A 103 -12.28 9.14 15.98
N PHE A 104 -11.11 9.74 15.86
CA PHE A 104 -10.28 10.17 16.97
C PHE A 104 -10.12 11.69 17.01
N ASN A 105 -10.04 12.26 18.22
CA ASN A 105 -9.68 13.66 18.41
C ASN A 105 -8.16 13.87 18.24
N LYS A 106 -7.68 15.09 18.51
CA LYS A 106 -6.27 15.47 18.27
C LYS A 106 -5.31 14.82 19.26
N ASP A 107 -5.86 14.33 20.36
CA ASP A 107 -5.15 13.67 21.44
C ASP A 107 -5.19 12.14 21.27
N GLY A 108 -5.78 11.64 20.16
CA GLY A 108 -5.88 10.23 19.83
C GLY A 108 -7.02 9.49 20.55
N GLU A 109 -7.94 10.20 21.20
CA GLU A 109 -9.07 9.60 21.90
C GLU A 109 -10.27 9.41 20.97
N ALA A 110 -10.95 8.27 21.07
CA ALA A 110 -12.09 7.97 20.22
C ALA A 110 -13.32 8.83 20.58
N ILE A 111 -13.73 9.70 19.64
CA ILE A 111 -14.90 10.59 19.75
C ILE A 111 -16.14 10.05 19.03
N TYR A 112 -15.94 9.06 18.16
CA TYR A 112 -17.02 8.31 17.51
C TYR A 112 -16.59 6.87 17.36
N GLN A 113 -17.51 5.94 17.65
CA GLN A 113 -17.26 4.51 17.56
C GLN A 113 -18.54 3.81 17.11
N GLN A 114 -18.43 2.98 16.09
CA GLN A 114 -19.50 2.08 15.66
C GLN A 114 -18.87 0.73 15.30
N TYR A 115 -19.26 -0.31 16.03
CA TYR A 115 -18.89 -1.67 15.70
C TYR A 115 -20.16 -2.50 15.50
N ARG A 116 -20.34 -2.96 14.26
CA ARG A 116 -21.42 -3.86 13.86
C ARG A 116 -20.82 -5.24 13.60
N ARG A 117 -21.45 -6.28 14.16
CA ARG A 117 -21.09 -7.68 13.95
C ARG A 117 -22.35 -8.49 13.75
N ASN A 118 -22.53 -9.08 12.56
CA ASN A 118 -23.77 -9.72 12.11
C ASN A 118 -25.02 -8.86 12.44
N GLY A 119 -24.95 -7.57 12.08
CA GLY A 119 -26.03 -6.60 12.29
C GLY A 119 -26.19 -6.09 13.74
N LYS A 120 -25.53 -6.71 14.74
CA LYS A 120 -25.59 -6.27 16.14
C LYS A 120 -24.56 -5.18 16.41
N VAL A 121 -24.96 -4.13 17.13
CA VAL A 121 -24.05 -3.08 17.59
C VAL A 121 -23.39 -3.52 18.88
N LEU A 122 -22.06 -3.51 18.91
CA LEU A 122 -21.23 -3.92 20.03
C LEU A 122 -20.31 -2.75 20.46
N PRO A 123 -19.90 -2.69 21.74
CA PRO A 123 -18.89 -1.74 22.17
C PRO A 123 -17.51 -2.12 21.61
N VAL A 124 -16.71 -1.12 21.21
CA VAL A 124 -15.29 -1.31 20.91
C VAL A 124 -14.51 -1.19 22.21
N LYS A 125 -13.69 -2.19 22.53
CA LYS A 125 -12.88 -2.19 23.75
C LYS A 125 -11.69 -1.24 23.58
N LYS A 126 -11.23 -0.62 24.67
CA LYS A 126 -10.05 0.26 24.65
C LYS A 126 -8.82 -0.40 24.02
N ALA A 127 -8.54 -1.65 24.39
CA ALA A 127 -7.43 -2.41 23.81
C ALA A 127 -7.55 -2.63 22.28
N GLN A 128 -8.78 -2.72 21.75
CA GLN A 128 -8.98 -2.79 20.29
C GLN A 128 -8.65 -1.45 19.63
N LEU A 129 -9.07 -0.33 20.21
CA LEU A 129 -8.73 1.02 19.72
C LEU A 129 -7.21 1.24 19.68
N GLU A 130 -6.53 0.91 20.78
CA GLU A 130 -5.06 0.99 20.89
C GLU A 130 -4.39 0.09 19.84
N ASN A 131 -4.94 -1.11 19.60
CA ASN A 131 -4.44 -2.01 18.57
C ASN A 131 -4.61 -1.43 17.15
N TYR A 132 -5.76 -0.85 16.80
CA TYR A 132 -5.96 -0.24 15.48
C TYR A 132 -5.01 0.94 15.23
N GLN A 133 -4.74 1.75 16.25
CA GLN A 133 -3.75 2.83 16.16
C GLN A 133 -2.35 2.30 15.92
N ARG A 134 -1.96 1.24 16.66
CA ARG A 134 -0.67 0.57 16.49
C ARG A 134 -0.53 -0.08 15.11
N GLU A 135 -1.54 -0.78 14.63
CA GLU A 135 -1.57 -1.38 13.29
C GLU A 135 -1.38 -0.31 12.21
N ALA A 136 -2.03 0.84 12.35
CA ALA A 136 -1.87 1.96 11.43
C ALA A 136 -0.43 2.49 11.40
N SER A 137 0.23 2.63 12.56
CA SER A 137 1.64 3.04 12.65
C SER A 137 2.59 2.01 12.03
N LEU A 138 2.39 0.72 12.35
CA LEU A 138 3.23 -0.37 11.81
C LEU A 138 3.11 -0.50 10.29
N LEU A 139 1.91 -0.25 9.73
CA LEU A 139 1.71 -0.20 8.29
C LEU A 139 2.58 0.89 7.65
N VAL A 140 2.56 2.10 8.21
CA VAL A 140 3.37 3.23 7.71
C VAL A 140 4.85 2.89 7.76
N GLU A 141 5.33 2.41 8.91
CA GLU A 141 6.74 2.00 9.08
C GLU A 141 7.14 0.94 8.05
N ARG A 142 6.32 -0.11 7.89
CA ARG A 142 6.64 -1.21 6.97
C ARG A 142 6.70 -0.76 5.52
N VAL A 143 5.71 0.00 5.06
CA VAL A 143 5.67 0.44 3.66
C VAL A 143 6.83 1.37 3.35
N LYS A 144 7.23 2.22 4.30
CA LYS A 144 8.38 3.12 4.14
C LYS A 144 9.72 2.39 4.16
N GLU A 145 9.86 1.36 4.99
CA GLU A 145 11.02 0.46 4.97
C GLU A 145 11.14 -0.23 3.60
N GLN A 146 10.06 -0.83 3.12
CA GLN A 146 10.02 -1.50 1.82
C GLN A 146 10.33 -0.56 0.65
N ASP A 147 9.73 0.63 0.63
CA ASP A 147 10.05 1.67 -0.37
C ASP A 147 11.53 2.07 -0.33
N SER A 148 12.12 2.19 0.87
CA SER A 148 13.54 2.53 1.01
C SER A 148 14.48 1.45 0.49
N ASP A 149 14.03 0.19 0.52
CA ASP A 149 14.71 -0.96 -0.09
C ASP A 149 14.41 -1.10 -1.59
N GLY A 150 13.62 -0.19 -2.17
CA GLY A 150 13.22 -0.20 -3.58
C GLY A 150 12.16 -1.26 -3.89
N LEU A 151 11.39 -1.69 -2.89
CA LEU A 151 10.38 -2.72 -2.99
C LEU A 151 8.96 -2.12 -3.03
N GLU A 152 8.12 -2.71 -3.87
CA GLU A 152 6.71 -2.37 -4.02
C GLU A 152 5.85 -3.63 -4.13
N LEU A 153 4.55 -3.49 -3.88
CA LEU A 153 3.57 -4.55 -4.12
C LEU A 153 3.25 -4.60 -5.62
N VAL A 154 3.54 -5.75 -6.24
CA VAL A 154 3.13 -6.06 -7.60
C VAL A 154 2.11 -7.17 -7.56
N GLN A 155 1.05 -7.02 -8.35
CA GLN A 155 -0.01 -8.01 -8.53
C GLN A 155 -0.24 -8.20 -10.04
N GLY A 156 -0.62 -9.40 -10.46
CA GLY A 156 -0.92 -9.68 -11.87
C GLY A 156 -1.28 -11.12 -12.15
N HIS A 157 -1.44 -11.42 -13.44
CA HIS A 157 -1.73 -12.74 -13.97
C HIS A 157 -0.52 -13.27 -14.73
N TRP A 158 -0.02 -14.42 -14.29
CA TRP A 158 1.06 -15.16 -14.92
C TRP A 158 0.48 -16.21 -15.86
N ASP A 159 0.89 -16.21 -17.12
CA ASP A 159 0.40 -17.12 -18.17
C ASP A 159 1.34 -18.32 -18.45
N GLY A 160 2.51 -18.36 -17.80
CA GLY A 160 3.57 -19.35 -18.06
C GLY A 160 4.85 -18.74 -18.65
N GLU A 161 4.76 -17.56 -19.25
CA GLU A 161 5.87 -16.86 -19.90
C GLU A 161 5.95 -15.39 -19.50
N THR A 162 4.80 -14.72 -19.40
CA THR A 162 4.68 -13.30 -19.09
C THR A 162 3.80 -13.06 -17.87
N LEU A 163 4.06 -11.94 -17.20
CA LEU A 163 3.19 -11.39 -16.16
C LEU A 163 2.49 -10.15 -16.69
N GLU A 164 1.17 -10.21 -16.86
CA GLU A 164 0.34 -9.03 -17.02
C GLU A 164 -0.03 -8.49 -15.64
N THR A 165 0.50 -7.34 -15.26
CA THR A 165 0.19 -6.72 -13.98
C THR A 165 -1.24 -6.18 -13.95
N CYS A 166 -1.78 -6.01 -12.74
CA CYS A 166 -3.11 -5.42 -12.52
C CYS A 166 -3.26 -3.97 -13.02
N ASN A 167 -2.17 -3.30 -13.39
CA ASN A 167 -2.18 -1.97 -14.03
C ASN A 167 -1.86 -2.01 -15.54
N GLY A 168 -1.85 -3.19 -16.16
CA GLY A 168 -1.71 -3.38 -17.61
C GLY A 168 -0.27 -3.29 -18.13
N ILE A 169 0.73 -3.50 -17.26
CA ILE A 169 2.14 -3.57 -17.65
C ILE A 169 2.50 -5.04 -17.83
N GLU A 170 3.13 -5.37 -18.94
CA GLU A 170 3.59 -6.72 -19.22
C GLU A 170 5.07 -6.87 -18.88
N PHE A 171 5.43 -7.91 -18.12
CA PHE A 171 6.81 -8.26 -17.81
C PHE A 171 7.15 -9.64 -18.38
N SER A 172 8.22 -9.70 -19.19
CA SER A 172 8.71 -10.94 -19.80
C SER A 172 9.99 -11.48 -19.13
N ASP A 173 10.63 -10.70 -18.25
CA ASP A 173 11.83 -11.11 -17.50
C ASP A 173 11.54 -11.07 -15.99
N ILE A 174 11.01 -12.16 -15.46
CA ILE A 174 10.76 -12.32 -14.03
C ILE A 174 11.87 -13.14 -13.37
N LYS A 175 12.51 -12.54 -12.37
CA LYS A 175 13.58 -13.17 -11.59
C LYS A 175 13.14 -13.36 -10.15
N PHE A 176 13.27 -14.57 -9.64
CA PHE A 176 13.01 -14.90 -8.23
C PHE A 176 14.33 -14.97 -7.47
N GLU A 177 14.45 -14.24 -6.36
CA GLU A 177 15.67 -14.27 -5.55
C GLU A 177 15.74 -15.51 -4.65
N GLU A 178 14.61 -15.92 -4.08
CA GLU A 178 14.51 -17.18 -3.36
C GLU A 178 14.18 -18.32 -4.33
N SER A 179 14.82 -19.47 -4.18
CA SER A 179 14.40 -20.69 -4.87
C SER A 179 12.99 -21.02 -4.42
N LEU A 180 12.01 -20.58 -5.22
CA LEU A 180 10.61 -20.85 -4.95
C LEU A 180 10.42 -22.33 -4.65
N PRO A 181 9.64 -22.71 -3.63
CA PRO A 181 9.34 -24.10 -3.38
C PRO A 181 8.87 -24.79 -4.66
N ASN A 182 9.28 -26.04 -4.89
CA ASN A 182 8.98 -26.78 -6.13
C ASN A 182 7.50 -26.79 -6.51
N PHE A 183 6.58 -26.73 -5.54
CA PHE A 183 5.14 -26.67 -5.82
C PHE A 183 4.71 -25.34 -6.46
N VAL A 184 5.34 -24.22 -6.09
CA VAL A 184 5.11 -22.90 -6.69
C VAL A 184 5.63 -22.92 -8.13
N VAL A 185 6.85 -23.41 -8.33
CA VAL A 185 7.47 -23.54 -9.66
C VAL A 185 6.59 -24.40 -10.57
N LYS A 186 6.12 -25.54 -10.06
CA LYS A 186 5.24 -26.44 -10.81
C LYS A 186 3.90 -25.77 -11.17
N ARG A 187 3.27 -25.06 -10.23
CA ARG A 187 2.00 -24.37 -10.49
C ARG A 187 2.15 -23.25 -11.53
N LEU A 188 3.18 -22.41 -11.39
CA LEU A 188 3.48 -21.34 -12.35
C LEU A 188 3.83 -21.89 -13.75
N ALA A 189 4.35 -23.11 -13.85
CA ALA A 189 4.67 -23.73 -15.13
C ALA A 189 3.48 -24.46 -15.79
N GLU A 190 2.46 -24.84 -15.03
CA GLU A 190 1.37 -25.70 -15.52
C GLU A 190 0.05 -24.95 -15.72
N VAL A 191 -0.19 -23.84 -15.02
CA VAL A 191 -1.51 -23.19 -14.97
C VAL A 191 -1.39 -21.66 -14.90
N GLU A 192 -2.25 -20.97 -15.66
CA GLU A 192 -2.50 -19.54 -15.48
C GLU A 192 -2.82 -19.23 -14.02
N SER A 193 -2.08 -18.29 -13.44
CA SER A 193 -2.10 -18.05 -12.00
C SER A 193 -2.12 -16.56 -11.69
N TYR A 194 -2.99 -16.16 -10.77
CA TYR A 194 -2.85 -14.85 -10.13
C TYR A 194 -1.67 -14.90 -9.16
N VAL A 195 -0.82 -13.87 -9.22
CA VAL A 195 0.33 -13.70 -8.35
C VAL A 195 0.31 -12.32 -7.70
N ALA A 196 0.72 -12.26 -6.44
CA ALA A 196 1.07 -11.02 -5.77
C ALA A 196 2.40 -11.20 -5.03
N PHE A 197 3.29 -10.24 -5.16
CA PHE A 197 4.61 -10.29 -4.54
C PHE A 197 5.11 -8.91 -4.16
N LEU A 198 6.05 -8.90 -3.23
CA LEU A 198 6.91 -7.77 -2.94
C LEU A 198 8.15 -7.88 -3.83
N GLY A 199 8.51 -6.80 -4.51
CA GLY A 199 9.62 -6.84 -5.47
C GLY A 199 9.98 -5.47 -6.03
N SER A 200 10.92 -5.46 -6.96
CA SER A 200 11.30 -4.25 -7.70
C SER A 200 11.00 -4.41 -9.18
N THR A 201 10.48 -3.37 -9.82
CA THR A 201 10.18 -3.37 -11.24
C THR A 201 11.22 -2.59 -12.04
N ARG A 202 11.40 -2.99 -13.29
CA ARG A 202 12.16 -2.29 -14.34
C ARG A 202 11.30 -2.26 -15.60
N LEU A 203 11.76 -1.55 -16.64
CA LEU A 203 11.02 -1.36 -17.90
C LEU A 203 10.39 -2.64 -18.48
N THR A 204 11.06 -3.79 -18.38
CA THR A 204 10.62 -5.05 -19.01
C THR A 204 10.63 -6.26 -18.07
N GLY A 205 10.85 -6.04 -16.78
CA GLY A 205 11.08 -7.15 -15.86
C GLY A 205 10.80 -6.80 -14.41
N ALA A 206 10.55 -7.84 -13.64
CA ALA A 206 10.30 -7.72 -12.21
C ALA A 206 11.23 -8.68 -11.45
N ARG A 207 11.81 -8.19 -10.37
CA ARG A 207 12.52 -9.02 -9.40
C ARG A 207 11.58 -9.28 -8.24
N VAL A 208 11.30 -10.54 -8.00
CA VAL A 208 10.46 -11.04 -6.91
C VAL A 208 11.35 -11.29 -5.70
N GLU A 209 11.15 -10.51 -4.65
CA GLU A 209 11.84 -10.66 -3.38
C GLU A 209 11.07 -11.61 -2.46
N GLN A 210 9.74 -11.42 -2.37
CA GLN A 210 8.87 -12.25 -1.55
C GLN A 210 7.54 -12.51 -2.25
N LEU A 211 7.18 -13.78 -2.45
CA LEU A 211 5.85 -14.16 -2.91
C LEU A 211 4.84 -14.00 -1.75
N LEU A 212 3.79 -13.21 -1.96
CA LEU A 212 2.76 -12.92 -0.96
C LEU A 212 1.51 -13.78 -1.16
N MET A 213 1.10 -13.97 -2.42
CA MET A 213 -0.09 -14.73 -2.77
C MET A 213 0.07 -15.43 -4.13
N LEU A 214 -0.41 -16.67 -4.20
CA LEU A 214 -0.54 -17.45 -5.43
C LEU A 214 -1.93 -18.07 -5.46
N ALA A 215 -2.70 -17.80 -6.51
CA ALA A 215 -4.06 -18.28 -6.66
C ALA A 215 -4.36 -18.71 -8.10
N GLU A 216 -5.59 -19.13 -8.36
CA GLU A 216 -6.05 -19.46 -9.72
C GLU A 216 -6.07 -18.22 -10.61
N GLY A 217 -5.81 -18.38 -11.91
CA GLY A 217 -5.77 -17.28 -12.88
C GLY A 217 -7.06 -16.46 -12.97
N SER A 218 -8.21 -17.03 -12.59
CA SER A 218 -9.50 -16.32 -12.55
C SER A 218 -9.69 -15.42 -11.34
N LYS A 219 -8.74 -15.38 -10.39
CA LYS A 219 -8.83 -14.50 -9.24
C LYS A 219 -8.59 -13.05 -9.66
N ASP A 220 -9.55 -12.18 -9.38
CA ASP A 220 -9.40 -10.75 -9.63
C ASP A 220 -8.29 -10.12 -8.79
N CYS A 221 -7.67 -9.09 -9.37
CA CYS A 221 -6.78 -8.18 -8.68
C CYS A 221 -7.44 -7.59 -7.43
N ILE A 222 -6.68 -7.51 -6.34
CA ILE A 222 -7.18 -6.95 -5.08
C ILE A 222 -7.05 -5.42 -5.18
N PRO A 223 -8.17 -4.67 -5.24
CA PRO A 223 -8.13 -3.23 -5.37
C PRO A 223 -7.70 -2.60 -4.04
N LYS A 224 -7.16 -1.37 -4.11
CA LYS A 224 -7.00 -0.54 -2.92
C LYS A 224 -8.36 -0.34 -2.26
N PRO A 225 -8.52 -0.65 -0.97
CA PRO A 225 -9.78 -0.41 -0.26
C PRO A 225 -10.19 1.07 -0.26
N GLU A 226 -11.50 1.31 -0.38
CA GLU A 226 -12.11 2.64 -0.36
C GLU A 226 -13.35 2.66 0.57
N LEU A 227 -13.10 2.82 1.87
CA LEU A 227 -14.11 2.82 2.93
C LEU A 227 -14.38 4.20 3.55
N ILE A 228 -13.56 5.22 3.23
CA ILE A 228 -13.62 6.60 3.74
C ILE A 228 -13.72 7.59 2.58
#